data_AF-A0A528IVU2-F1
#
_entry.id   AF-A0A528IVU2-F1
#
_cell.length_a   1.000
_cell.length_b   1.000
_cell.length_c   1.000
_cell.angle_alpha   90.00
_cell.angle_beta   90.00
_cell.angle_gamma   90.00
#
_symmetry.space_group_name_H-M   'P 1'
#
loop_
_entity.id
_entity.type
_entity.pdbx_description
1 polymer ?
#
loop_
_entity_poly.entity_id
_entity_poly.type
_entity_poly.pdbx_seq_one_letter_code
_entity_poly.pdbx_strand_id
1 'polypeptide(L)'
;MPAYRSSAEAEIRDAAVARLRQRRPNARIIHEINVSSNGPNRIDVLAVDRAEIIACEVKSAKDKLDRLPAQLTSMFGAAHHVIAAIHEKFLVEQETNQWAAHEERDGKFYMRKVPEGISHKCEIWVYPERRRALPTANHDHLEKWALPH
;
A
#
# COMPACT_ATOMS: atom_id res chain seq x y z
N MET A 1 -14.87 -9.08 23.01
CA MET A 1 -13.53 -9.67 22.76
C MET A 1 -12.98 -9.01 21.51
N PRO A 2 -11.70 -8.59 21.43
CA PRO A 2 -11.15 -8.18 20.15
C PRO A 2 -11.12 -9.43 19.26
N ALA A 3 -11.78 -9.37 18.10
CA ALA A 3 -11.63 -10.41 17.09
C ALA A 3 -10.15 -10.59 16.80
N TYR A 4 -9.67 -11.83 16.78
CA TYR A 4 -8.28 -12.19 16.47
C TYR A 4 -7.94 -11.71 15.05
N ARG A 5 -7.49 -10.45 14.92
CA ARG A 5 -6.86 -9.99 13.70
C ARG A 5 -5.53 -10.71 13.58
N SER A 6 -5.20 -11.18 12.38
CA SER A 6 -3.93 -11.87 12.19
C SER A 6 -2.79 -10.87 12.47
N SER A 7 -1.73 -11.32 13.16
CA SER A 7 -0.56 -10.48 13.45
C SER A 7 -0.01 -9.80 12.18
N ALA A 8 -0.06 -10.51 11.05
CA ALA A 8 0.37 -10.02 9.75
C ALA A 8 -0.44 -8.82 9.22
N GLU A 9 -1.73 -8.73 9.53
CA GLU A 9 -2.58 -7.59 9.15
C GLU A 9 -2.41 -6.42 10.10
N ALA A 10 -2.30 -6.71 11.40
CA ALA A 10 -2.03 -5.68 12.41
C ALA A 10 -0.71 -4.95 12.12
N GLU A 11 0.35 -5.69 11.80
CA GLU A 11 1.69 -5.15 11.55
C GLU A 11 1.70 -4.09 10.43
N ILE A 12 1.17 -4.43 9.25
CA ILE A 12 1.12 -3.49 8.12
C ILE A 12 0.14 -2.34 8.38
N ARG A 13 -0.98 -2.57 9.09
CA ARG A 13 -1.94 -1.52 9.45
C ARG A 13 -1.30 -0.51 10.40
N ASP A 14 -0.60 -0.99 11.43
CA ASP A 14 0.06 -0.14 12.42
C ASP A 14 1.15 0.71 11.77
N ALA A 15 1.92 0.11 10.85
CA ALA A 15 2.90 0.83 10.05
C ALA A 15 2.24 1.87 9.13
N ALA A 16 1.10 1.56 8.52
CA ALA A 16 0.34 2.50 7.71
C ALA A 16 -0.16 3.70 8.54
N VAL A 17 -0.72 3.44 9.73
CA VAL A 17 -1.15 4.48 10.67
C VAL A 17 0.03 5.33 11.12
N ALA A 18 1.17 4.73 11.47
CA ALA A 18 2.35 5.45 11.89
C ALA A 18 2.83 6.41 10.80
N ARG A 19 2.84 5.98 9.53
CA ARG A 19 3.21 6.84 8.40
C ARG A 19 2.20 7.96 8.16
N LEU A 20 0.90 7.68 8.23
CA LEU A 20 -0.14 8.70 8.14
C LEU A 20 -0.01 9.73 9.26
N ARG A 21 0.28 9.30 10.49
CA ARG A 21 0.52 10.18 11.65
C ARG A 21 1.72 11.09 11.45
N GLN A 22 2.81 10.58 10.89
CA GLN A 22 4.00 11.39 10.59
C GLN A 22 3.71 12.48 9.54
N ARG A 23 2.85 12.16 8.56
CA ARG A 23 2.65 13.00 7.37
C ARG A 23 1.43 13.90 7.44
N ARG A 24 0.43 13.51 8.23
CA ARG A 24 -0.83 14.20 8.52
C ARG A 24 -1.08 14.16 10.03
N PRO A 25 -0.26 14.84 10.84
CA PRO A 25 -0.32 14.74 12.30
C PRO A 25 -1.69 15.15 12.88
N ASN A 26 -2.39 16.05 12.20
CA ASN A 26 -3.69 16.57 12.62
C ASN A 26 -4.89 15.71 12.17
N ALA A 27 -4.69 14.79 11.21
CA ALA A 27 -5.77 13.97 10.71
C ALA A 27 -6.29 13.03 11.81
N ARG A 28 -7.61 12.86 11.90
CA ARG A 28 -8.20 11.80 12.73
C ARG A 28 -8.06 10.47 12.00
N ILE A 29 -7.58 9.45 12.70
CA ILE A 29 -7.48 8.09 12.17
C ILE A 29 -8.71 7.31 12.61
N ILE A 30 -9.41 6.74 11.64
CA ILE A 30 -10.60 5.91 11.83
C ILE A 30 -10.30 4.55 11.22
N HIS A 31 -10.61 3.49 11.96
CA HIS A 31 -10.44 2.12 11.49
C HIS A 31 -11.77 1.53 11.07
N GLU A 32 -11.74 0.69 10.05
CA GLU A 32 -12.86 -0.17 9.67
C GLU A 32 -14.18 0.60 9.44
N ILE A 33 -14.14 1.61 8.57
CA ILE A 33 -15.32 2.42 8.23
C ILE A 33 -15.97 1.94 6.93
N ASN A 34 -17.29 1.76 6.94
CA ASN A 34 -18.03 1.40 5.73
C ASN A 34 -17.99 2.54 4.72
N VAL A 35 -17.71 2.24 3.46
CA VAL A 35 -17.70 3.25 2.38
C VAL A 35 -19.11 3.75 2.08
N SER A 36 -20.12 2.89 2.23
CA SER A 36 -21.52 3.22 2.03
C SER A 36 -22.43 2.40 2.95
N SER A 37 -23.68 2.83 3.12
CA SER A 37 -24.64 2.22 4.06
C SER A 37 -24.90 0.74 3.80
N ASN A 38 -24.86 0.30 2.53
CA ASN A 38 -25.19 -1.06 2.10
C ASN A 38 -24.09 -1.71 1.24
N GLY A 39 -22.90 -1.11 1.15
CA GLY A 39 -21.81 -1.60 0.33
C GLY A 39 -20.97 -2.68 1.04
N PRO A 40 -20.38 -3.63 0.31
CA PRO A 40 -19.57 -4.69 0.91
C PRO A 40 -18.17 -4.22 1.34
N ASN A 41 -17.79 -2.98 1.02
CA ASN A 41 -16.44 -2.48 1.26
C ASN A 41 -16.34 -1.65 2.55
N ARG A 42 -15.37 -2.04 3.37
CA ARG A 42 -15.01 -1.36 4.61
C ARG A 42 -13.55 -0.95 4.50
N ILE A 43 -13.28 0.35 4.60
CA ILE A 43 -11.94 0.92 4.53
C ILE A 43 -11.18 0.52 5.79
N ASP A 44 -10.01 -0.08 5.64
CA ASP A 44 -9.17 -0.51 6.76
C ASP A 44 -8.70 0.66 7.63
N VAL A 45 -8.21 1.72 6.99
CA VAL A 45 -7.72 2.94 7.66
C VAL A 45 -8.17 4.15 6.86
N LEU A 46 -8.80 5.11 7.56
CA LEU A 46 -9.15 6.42 7.01
C LEU A 46 -8.44 7.50 7.82
N ALA A 47 -7.72 8.39 7.14
CA ALA A 47 -7.20 9.62 7.74
C ALA A 47 -8.07 10.80 7.27
N VAL A 48 -8.69 11.49 8.22
CA VAL A 48 -9.61 12.60 7.96
C VAL A 48 -9.05 13.88 8.56
N ASP A 49 -8.71 14.83 7.69
CA ASP A 49 -8.38 16.20 8.07
C ASP A 49 -9.43 17.16 7.48
N ARG A 50 -9.35 18.45 7.82
CA ARG A 50 -10.19 19.50 7.24
C ARG A 50 -9.91 19.72 5.75
N ALA A 51 -8.69 19.46 5.31
CA ALA A 51 -8.26 19.68 3.93
C ALA A 51 -8.54 18.49 3.02
N GLU A 52 -8.48 17.27 3.55
CA GLU A 52 -8.52 16.06 2.74
C GLU A 52 -8.96 14.83 3.55
N ILE A 53 -9.28 13.78 2.79
CA ILE A 53 -9.65 12.46 3.28
C ILE A 53 -8.78 11.48 2.50
N ILE A 54 -8.01 10.67 3.23
CA ILE A 54 -7.12 9.65 2.69
C ILE A 54 -7.66 8.29 3.11
N ALA A 55 -8.09 7.48 2.14
CA ALA A 55 -8.50 6.09 2.36
C ALA A 55 -7.31 5.16 2.10
N CYS A 56 -7.07 4.23 3.00
CA CYS A 56 -6.03 3.22 2.89
C CYS A 56 -6.62 1.83 3.07
N GLU A 57 -6.47 1.00 2.04
CA GLU A 57 -6.75 -0.43 2.05
C GLU A 57 -5.47 -1.20 2.35
N VAL A 58 -5.54 -2.16 3.28
CA VAL A 58 -4.40 -2.93 3.75
C VAL A 58 -4.47 -4.36 3.21
N LYS A 59 -3.38 -4.84 2.61
CA LYS A 59 -3.23 -6.23 2.15
C LYS A 59 -1.99 -6.85 2.75
N SER A 60 -2.20 -7.69 3.76
CA SER A 60 -1.17 -8.40 4.50
C SER A 60 -0.56 -9.57 3.72
N ALA A 61 0.48 -10.18 4.31
CA ALA A 61 1.06 -11.42 3.81
C ALA A 61 0.08 -12.61 3.75
N LYS A 62 -1.11 -12.53 4.36
CA LYS A 62 -2.12 -13.60 4.33
C LYS A 62 -3.28 -13.33 3.37
N ASP A 63 -3.35 -12.13 2.81
CA ASP A 63 -4.47 -11.73 1.96
C ASP A 63 -4.35 -12.20 0.50
N LYS A 64 -5.46 -12.01 -0.23
CA LYS A 64 -5.54 -12.08 -1.69
C LYS A 64 -5.83 -10.69 -2.27
N LEU A 65 -5.51 -10.49 -3.55
CA LEU A 65 -5.73 -9.23 -4.27
C LEU A 65 -6.99 -9.22 -5.15
N ASP A 66 -7.70 -10.34 -5.23
CA ASP A 66 -8.91 -10.52 -6.06
C ASP A 66 -10.00 -9.47 -5.79
N ARG A 67 -10.15 -9.04 -4.53
CA ARG A 67 -11.13 -8.00 -4.16
C ARG A 67 -10.61 -6.57 -4.28
N LEU A 68 -9.28 -6.38 -4.34
CA LEU A 68 -8.66 -5.06 -4.25
C LEU A 68 -9.20 -4.06 -5.29
N PRO A 69 -9.37 -4.40 -6.59
CA PRO A 69 -9.87 -3.45 -7.58
C PRO A 69 -11.26 -2.87 -7.25
N ALA A 70 -12.20 -3.70 -6.78
CA ALA A 70 -13.54 -3.26 -6.40
C ALA A 70 -13.51 -2.38 -5.13
N GLN A 71 -12.63 -2.72 -4.19
CA GLN A 71 -12.43 -1.93 -2.98
C GLN A 71 -11.88 -0.54 -3.30
N LEU A 72 -10.84 -0.46 -4.14
CA LEU A 72 -10.27 0.81 -4.59
C LEU A 72 -11.30 1.64 -5.35
N THR A 73 -12.07 1.02 -6.24
CA THR A 73 -13.16 1.68 -6.99
C THR A 73 -14.17 2.35 -6.06
N SER A 74 -14.54 1.66 -4.98
CA SER A 74 -15.46 2.21 -3.98
C SER A 74 -14.84 3.39 -3.24
N MET A 75 -13.55 3.31 -2.88
CA MET A 75 -12.85 4.37 -2.16
C MET A 75 -12.64 5.63 -3.00
N PHE A 76 -12.43 5.51 -4.32
CA PHE A 76 -12.30 6.68 -5.21
C PHE A 76 -13.55 7.57 -5.22
N GLY A 77 -14.72 7.03 -4.88
CA GLY A 77 -15.94 7.82 -4.74
C GLY A 77 -16.10 8.53 -3.39
N ALA A 78 -15.25 8.23 -2.41
CA ALA A 78 -15.42 8.66 -1.01
C ALA A 78 -14.21 9.41 -0.41
N ALA A 79 -13.04 9.36 -1.05
CA ALA A 79 -11.80 9.95 -0.55
C ALA A 79 -11.07 10.75 -1.63
N HIS A 80 -10.31 11.77 -1.21
CA HIS A 80 -9.49 12.59 -2.10
C HIS A 80 -8.26 11.79 -2.58
N HIS A 81 -7.70 10.97 -1.69
CA HIS A 81 -6.58 10.09 -1.98
C HIS A 81 -6.91 8.67 -1.55
N VAL A 82 -6.55 7.71 -2.40
CA VAL A 82 -6.74 6.29 -2.14
C VAL A 82 -5.40 5.59 -2.21
N ILE A 83 -5.15 4.73 -1.24
CA ILE A 83 -3.85 4.12 -1.01
C ILE A 83 -4.03 2.61 -0.84
N ALA A 84 -3.26 1.84 -1.60
CA ALA A 84 -3.12 0.41 -1.40
C ALA A 84 -1.82 0.14 -0.63
N ALA A 85 -1.93 -0.16 0.66
CA ALA A 85 -0.83 -0.63 1.49
C ALA A 85 -0.69 -2.15 1.32
N ILE A 86 0.25 -2.61 0.50
CA ILE A 86 0.39 -4.03 0.15
C ILE A 86 1.68 -4.62 0.72
N HIS A 87 1.62 -5.86 1.18
CA HIS A 87 2.81 -6.60 1.57
C HIS A 87 3.67 -6.96 0.34
N GLU A 88 4.99 -6.94 0.49
CA GLU A 88 5.94 -7.20 -0.60
C GLU A 88 5.85 -8.60 -1.23
N LYS A 89 5.11 -9.51 -0.57
CA LYS A 89 4.83 -10.86 -1.11
C LYS A 89 4.03 -10.81 -2.42
N PHE A 90 3.32 -9.72 -2.65
CA PHE A 90 2.49 -9.53 -3.82
C PHE A 90 3.30 -9.00 -5.01
N LEU A 91 4.53 -8.55 -4.77
CA LEU A 91 5.37 -8.09 -5.87
C LEU A 91 5.69 -9.24 -6.80
N VAL A 92 5.70 -8.93 -8.09
CA VAL A 92 6.10 -9.85 -9.14
C VAL A 92 7.48 -9.47 -9.64
N GLU A 93 8.22 -10.48 -10.08
CA GLU A 93 9.54 -10.28 -10.64
C GLU A 93 9.45 -9.86 -12.11
N GLN A 94 10.37 -8.99 -12.52
CA GLN A 94 10.55 -8.57 -13.90
C GLN A 94 12.04 -8.39 -14.20
N GLU A 95 12.48 -8.82 -15.40
CA GLU A 95 13.81 -8.48 -15.91
C GLU A 95 13.94 -6.95 -16.09
N THR A 96 15.12 -6.41 -15.80
CA THR A 96 15.45 -4.98 -15.81
C THR A 96 16.92 -4.75 -16.17
N ASN A 97 17.44 -3.55 -15.90
CA ASN A 97 18.85 -3.19 -16.05
C ASN A 97 19.54 -2.96 -14.69
N GLN A 98 20.86 -2.81 -14.71
CA GLN A 98 21.72 -2.64 -13.53
C GLN A 98 21.39 -1.42 -12.67
N TRP A 99 20.69 -0.41 -13.20
CA TRP A 99 20.43 0.85 -12.49
C TRP A 99 19.23 0.79 -11.55
N ALA A 100 18.36 -0.21 -11.74
CA ALA A 100 17.15 -0.43 -10.94
C ALA A 100 17.04 -1.87 -10.39
N ALA A 101 18.08 -2.67 -10.58
CA ALA A 101 18.11 -4.06 -10.18
C ALA A 101 17.95 -4.21 -8.66
N HIS A 102 17.10 -5.14 -8.24
CA HIS A 102 17.02 -5.62 -6.86
C HIS A 102 17.88 -6.88 -6.67
N GLU A 103 18.12 -7.62 -7.76
CA GLU A 103 18.88 -8.86 -7.77
C GLU A 103 19.59 -9.03 -9.12
N GLU A 104 20.74 -9.71 -9.10
CA GLU A 104 21.45 -10.16 -10.29
C GLU A 104 21.58 -11.69 -10.25
N ARG A 105 21.23 -12.36 -11.36
CA ARG A 105 21.38 -13.81 -11.52
C ARG A 105 21.84 -14.11 -12.94
N ASP A 106 22.91 -14.87 -13.08
CA ASP A 106 23.47 -15.31 -14.37
C ASP A 106 23.69 -14.18 -15.38
N GLY A 107 24.18 -13.02 -14.89
CA GLY A 107 24.44 -11.82 -15.71
C GLY A 107 23.18 -11.05 -16.13
N LYS A 108 22.01 -11.42 -15.60
CA LYS A 108 20.74 -10.72 -15.80
C LYS A 108 20.31 -10.00 -14.53
N PHE A 109 19.63 -8.87 -14.72
CA PHE A 109 19.13 -8.04 -13.62
C PHE A 109 17.62 -8.18 -13.48
N TYR A 110 17.16 -8.30 -12.23
CA TYR A 110 15.75 -8.44 -11.90
C TYR A 110 15.34 -7.39 -10.89
N MET A 111 14.12 -6.87 -11.05
CA MET A 111 13.46 -6.02 -10.07
C MET A 111 12.12 -6.63 -9.67
N ARG A 112 11.65 -6.24 -8.50
CA ARG A 112 10.29 -6.52 -8.06
C ARG A 112 9.42 -5.32 -8.39
N LYS A 113 8.25 -5.57 -8.98
CA LYS A 113 7.25 -4.55 -9.27
C LYS A 113 5.91 -4.92 -8.68
N VAL A 114 5.06 -3.92 -8.53
CA VAL A 114 3.64 -4.12 -8.23
C VAL A 114 2.98 -4.92 -9.36
N PRO A 115 2.12 -5.90 -9.05
CA PRO A 115 1.41 -6.67 -10.07
C PRO A 115 0.49 -5.77 -10.90
N GLU A 116 0.28 -6.15 -12.16
CA GLU A 116 -0.65 -5.46 -13.04
C GLU A 116 -2.08 -5.56 -12.52
N GLY A 117 -2.91 -4.57 -12.85
CA GLY A 117 -4.32 -4.52 -12.43
C GLY A 117 -4.59 -3.81 -11.11
N ILE A 118 -3.56 -3.39 -10.36
CA ILE A 118 -3.75 -2.39 -9.30
C ILE A 118 -3.86 -1.01 -9.97
N SER A 119 -4.97 -0.31 -9.72
CA SER A 119 -5.34 0.93 -10.41
C SER A 119 -4.24 1.99 -10.35
N HIS A 120 -3.84 2.54 -11.50
CA HIS A 120 -2.92 3.69 -11.56
C HIS A 120 -3.45 4.96 -10.88
N LYS A 121 -4.74 4.99 -10.50
CA LYS A 121 -5.35 6.13 -9.80
C LYS A 121 -5.12 6.11 -8.28
N CYS A 122 -4.63 5.01 -7.71
CA CYS A 122 -4.27 4.95 -6.30
C CYS A 122 -2.75 5.01 -6.12
N GLU A 123 -2.34 5.55 -4.98
CA GLU A 123 -0.97 5.42 -4.52
C GLU A 123 -0.75 4.02 -3.96
N ILE A 124 0.44 3.47 -4.21
CA ILE A 124 0.78 2.12 -3.76
C ILE A 124 1.96 2.23 -2.81
N TRP A 125 1.76 1.73 -1.60
CA TRP A 125 2.83 1.61 -0.63
C TRP A 125 3.13 0.15 -0.36
N VAL A 126 4.40 -0.22 -0.47
CA VAL A 126 4.85 -1.60 -0.28
C VAL A 126 5.49 -1.75 1.10
N TYR A 127 4.88 -2.60 1.91
CA TYR A 127 5.37 -2.98 3.23
C TYR A 127 6.22 -4.27 3.19
N PRO A 128 7.33 -4.36 3.94
CA PRO A 128 7.95 -3.30 4.72
C PRO A 128 8.58 -2.23 3.82
N GLU A 129 8.63 -0.99 4.31
CA GLU A 129 9.31 0.10 3.62
C GLU A 129 10.83 -0.10 3.75
N ARG A 130 11.51 -0.36 2.63
CA ARG A 130 12.95 -0.60 2.57
C ARG A 130 13.49 -0.37 1.18
N ARG A 131 14.78 -0.03 1.09
CA ARG A 131 15.52 -0.12 -0.17
C ARG A 131 15.72 -1.58 -0.54
N ARG A 132 15.29 -1.92 -1.75
CA ARG A 132 15.38 -3.22 -2.40
C ARG A 132 16.42 -3.22 -3.52
N ALA A 133 16.65 -2.07 -4.15
CA ALA A 133 17.68 -1.95 -5.17
C ALA A 133 19.07 -2.31 -4.61
N LEU A 134 19.88 -2.96 -5.45
CA LEU A 134 21.27 -3.27 -5.15
C LEU A 134 22.02 -1.99 -4.76
N PRO A 135 23.10 -2.07 -3.95
CA PRO A 135 23.90 -0.90 -3.59
C PRO A 135 24.49 -0.16 -4.81
N THR A 136 24.70 -0.88 -5.91
CA THR A 136 25.17 -0.37 -7.21
C THR A 136 24.06 0.29 -8.05
N ALA A 137 22.80 0.02 -7.72
CA ALA A 137 21.64 0.57 -8.39
C ALA A 137 21.19 1.87 -7.71
N ASN A 138 20.81 2.86 -8.51
CA ASN A 138 20.46 4.21 -8.03
C ASN A 138 18.95 4.40 -7.89
N HIS A 139 18.13 3.56 -8.51
CA HIS A 139 16.69 3.73 -8.58
C HIS A 139 15.93 2.62 -7.86
N ASP A 140 15.06 3.01 -6.93
CA ASP A 140 14.09 2.13 -6.29
C ASP A 140 12.78 2.88 -6.04
N HIS A 141 11.81 2.65 -6.93
CA HIS A 141 10.48 3.25 -6.85
C HIS A 141 9.61 2.68 -5.72
N LEU A 142 10.02 1.57 -5.09
CA LEU A 142 9.32 0.93 -3.97
C LEU A 142 9.96 1.23 -2.61
N GLU A 143 11.04 2.02 -2.59
CA GLU A 143 11.82 2.30 -1.39
C GLU A 143 10.98 3.04 -0.33
N LYS A 144 10.04 3.88 -0.75
CA LYS A 144 9.35 4.84 0.11
C LYS A 144 7.89 5.00 -0.28
N TRP A 145 7.05 5.28 0.70
CA TRP A 145 5.74 5.85 0.46
C TRP A 145 5.85 7.30 -0.03
N ALA A 146 5.47 7.56 -1.28
CA ALA A 146 5.15 8.90 -1.76
C ALA A 146 3.69 9.22 -1.42
N LEU A 147 3.45 10.05 -0.41
CA LEU A 147 2.11 10.61 -0.23
C LEU A 147 1.93 11.79 -1.19
N PRO A 148 0.73 11.98 -1.75
CA PRO A 148 0.43 13.17 -2.51
C PRO A 148 0.62 14.40 -1.62
N HIS A 149 1.24 15.42 -2.22
CA HIS A 149 1.55 16.69 -1.56
C HIS A 149 0.31 17.52 -1.29
#